data_AF-A0AAV6PH47-F1
#
_entry.id   AF-A0AAV6PH47-F1
#
_cell.length_a   1.000
_cell.length_b   1.000
_cell.length_c   1.000
_cell.angle_alpha   90.00
_cell.angle_beta   90.00
_cell.angle_gamma   90.00
#
_symmetry.space_group_name_H-M   'P 1'
#
loop_
_entity.id
_entity.type
_entity.pdbx_description
1 polymer ?
#
loop_
_entity_poly.entity_id
_entity_poly.type
_entity_poly.pdbx_seq_one_letter_code
_entity_poly.pdbx_strand_id
1 'polypeptide(L)'
;REAFETFSHMVLSSDTETDNPPGVMCVLDDVCATMHAVGEGADQTMLQKLRVQINTHEHFNSWNQGFIIHHYAGKVSYDAEGFCERNRDVLFTDLIELMQSSEIAFIRALFPENLNAEKKGRPTTAGSKIKKQANDLVSTLMKCTPHYIRCIKPNETKKPRDWEESRVKHQVEYLGLKENIRVRRAGYAYRRIFKKFLNRYAILTKESWPTWRGDEKQGVLHLLRSVNMDQDQFQLGRTKIFVKAPESLFLLEETRERKFDGYARTIQKAWRKHVARKKYVQMREEASDLLLNRKERRRHSLNRNFVGDYLGMDDRPELRQFLGKREKIDFADKVTKYDRRFKAIKRDLILTPKSVYLIGREKVKQGPEKGQVTEVLKRQIDVEKILALSLSTMQDDFMILHEQEYDSLLECVFKTEFISLLARRFEEKTQRKLPLKFSNTLEMKLKKENWGFLSGGGSRQVVFVQGQGDQPVLKPTSKSLQVSVGPGLPKNTRPTRKTFTQGRSNGSRTHQNIPSRAAPGPPVSHQNGGLKNINHAANQRNSQHHSQRHPSSSNHTRPFLPSNINQLKERGGSRQQPDLECLKVPDQGAAG
;
A
#
# COMPACT_ATOMS: atom_id res chain seq x y z
N ARG A 1 -36.95 -0.55 -28.42
CA ARG A 1 -36.64 0.79 -28.95
C ARG A 1 -37.84 1.29 -29.73
N GLU A 2 -38.35 0.49 -30.67
CA GLU A 2 -39.70 0.66 -31.27
C GLU A 2 -40.77 0.93 -30.21
N ALA A 3 -41.01 0.05 -29.23
CA ALA A 3 -42.06 0.30 -28.22
C ALA A 3 -41.96 1.62 -27.43
N PHE A 4 -40.75 2.21 -27.30
CA PHE A 4 -40.57 3.52 -26.66
C PHE A 4 -40.78 4.67 -27.65
N GLU A 5 -40.33 4.52 -28.90
CA GLU A 5 -40.61 5.45 -30.00
C GLU A 5 -42.11 5.48 -30.29
N THR A 6 -42.79 4.34 -30.29
CA THR A 6 -44.24 4.21 -30.48
C THR A 6 -45.04 4.81 -29.31
N PHE A 7 -44.59 4.63 -28.06
CA PHE A 7 -45.19 5.29 -26.89
C PHE A 7 -45.01 6.81 -26.93
N SER A 8 -43.79 7.28 -27.27
CA SER A 8 -43.50 8.72 -27.40
C SER A 8 -44.32 9.34 -28.53
N HIS A 9 -44.52 8.64 -29.64
CA HIS A 9 -45.35 9.10 -30.74
C HIS A 9 -46.83 9.16 -30.33
N MET A 10 -47.36 8.14 -29.66
CA MET A 10 -48.79 8.05 -29.34
C MET A 10 -49.25 8.99 -28.20
N VAL A 11 -48.38 9.22 -27.20
CA VAL A 11 -48.72 10.04 -26.02
C VAL A 11 -48.16 11.46 -26.10
N LEU A 12 -47.02 11.65 -26.76
CA LEU A 12 -46.25 12.91 -26.73
C LEU A 12 -46.06 13.59 -28.10
N SER A 13 -46.58 13.08 -29.23
CA SER A 13 -46.39 13.71 -30.56
C SER A 13 -46.65 15.21 -30.51
N SER A 14 -45.80 16.00 -31.17
CA SER A 14 -45.80 17.46 -31.12
C SER A 14 -46.76 18.09 -32.12
N ASP A 15 -47.17 19.34 -31.86
CA ASP A 15 -47.83 20.26 -32.81
C ASP A 15 -46.93 20.64 -34.02
N THR A 16 -46.06 19.74 -34.46
CA THR A 16 -45.41 19.85 -35.76
C THR A 16 -46.42 19.36 -36.79
N GLU A 17 -46.69 20.15 -37.82
CA GLU A 17 -47.63 19.88 -38.94
C GLU A 17 -47.43 18.51 -39.65
N THR A 18 -46.47 17.70 -39.22
CA THR A 18 -46.07 16.38 -39.74
C THR A 18 -46.59 15.18 -38.96
N ASP A 19 -47.08 15.32 -37.72
CA ASP A 19 -47.53 14.18 -36.89
C ASP A 19 -49.03 13.93 -37.08
N ASN A 20 -49.37 13.11 -38.07
CA ASN A 20 -50.74 12.67 -38.36
C ASN A 20 -50.82 11.14 -38.24
N PRO A 21 -51.65 10.56 -37.34
CA PRO A 21 -52.67 11.20 -36.50
C PRO A 21 -52.12 11.87 -35.22
N PRO A 22 -52.87 12.83 -34.63
CA PRO A 22 -52.50 13.50 -33.38
C PRO A 22 -52.53 12.54 -32.18
N GLY A 23 -51.58 12.73 -31.24
CA GLY A 23 -51.48 11.95 -30.00
C GLY A 23 -52.47 12.37 -28.90
N VAL A 24 -52.57 11.55 -27.85
CA VAL A 24 -53.57 11.70 -26.77
C VAL A 24 -53.54 13.08 -26.10
N MET A 25 -52.35 13.61 -25.79
CA MET A 25 -52.18 14.93 -25.16
C MET A 25 -52.62 16.08 -26.06
N CYS A 26 -52.40 16.00 -27.37
CA CYS A 26 -52.85 17.01 -28.32
C CYS A 26 -54.38 17.05 -28.42
N VAL A 27 -55.03 15.88 -28.45
CA VAL A 27 -56.49 15.78 -28.44
C VAL A 27 -57.07 16.36 -27.14
N LEU A 28 -56.44 16.07 -26.01
CA LEU A 28 -56.84 16.62 -24.72
C LEU A 28 -56.69 18.15 -24.67
N ASP A 29 -55.56 18.68 -25.11
CA ASP A 29 -55.31 20.13 -25.16
C ASP A 29 -56.28 20.85 -26.10
N ASP A 30 -56.61 20.26 -27.26
CA ASP A 30 -57.58 20.80 -28.20
C ASP A 30 -59.00 20.85 -27.62
N VAL A 31 -59.45 19.78 -26.94
CA VAL A 31 -60.77 19.76 -26.29
C VAL A 31 -60.82 20.76 -25.13
N CYS A 32 -59.77 20.84 -24.31
CA CYS A 32 -59.69 21.80 -23.21
C CYS A 32 -59.75 23.26 -23.70
N ALA A 33 -59.19 23.54 -24.88
CA ALA A 33 -59.15 24.86 -25.48
C ALA A 33 -60.46 25.24 -26.21
N THR A 34 -61.14 24.26 -26.81
CA THR A 34 -62.34 24.50 -27.63
C THR A 34 -63.65 24.41 -26.84
N MET A 35 -63.67 23.64 -25.76
CA MET A 35 -64.85 23.49 -24.90
C MET A 35 -64.71 24.31 -23.62
N HIS A 36 -65.58 25.32 -23.45
CA HIS A 36 -65.69 26.11 -22.22
C HIS A 36 -66.53 25.43 -21.13
N ALA A 37 -67.23 24.34 -21.44
CA ALA A 37 -68.02 23.58 -20.47
C ALA A 37 -67.10 22.82 -19.50
N VAL A 38 -67.33 23.01 -18.20
CA VAL A 38 -66.50 22.50 -17.09
C VAL A 38 -67.05 21.18 -16.51
N GLY A 39 -67.66 20.32 -17.32
CA GLY A 39 -68.34 19.09 -16.84
C GLY A 39 -68.22 17.88 -17.75
N GLU A 40 -68.96 16.81 -17.43
CA GLU A 40 -68.90 15.45 -18.03
C GLU A 40 -68.89 15.41 -19.58
N GLY A 41 -69.50 16.41 -20.25
CA GLY A 41 -69.54 16.48 -21.70
C GLY A 41 -68.18 16.70 -22.38
N ALA A 42 -67.22 17.33 -21.69
CA ALA A 42 -65.88 17.56 -22.24
C ALA A 42 -65.08 16.25 -22.36
N ASP A 43 -65.12 15.41 -21.34
CA ASP A 43 -64.40 14.13 -21.32
C ASP A 43 -65.02 13.12 -22.32
N GLN A 44 -66.35 13.11 -22.46
CA GLN A 44 -67.02 12.32 -23.50
C GLN A 44 -66.61 12.76 -24.91
N THR A 45 -66.49 14.08 -25.12
CA THR A 45 -66.03 14.64 -26.41
C THR A 45 -64.56 14.29 -26.67
N MET A 46 -63.71 14.31 -25.64
CA MET A 46 -62.33 13.83 -25.73
C MET A 46 -62.29 12.36 -26.15
N LEU A 47 -63.04 11.48 -25.49
CA LEU A 47 -63.13 10.07 -25.85
C LEU A 47 -63.63 9.84 -27.28
N GLN A 48 -64.63 10.60 -27.72
CA GLN A 48 -65.13 10.57 -29.09
C GLN A 48 -64.03 10.94 -30.10
N LYS A 49 -63.28 12.01 -29.84
CA LYS A 49 -62.17 12.43 -30.71
C LYS A 49 -61.04 11.40 -30.73
N LEU A 50 -60.68 10.84 -29.57
CA LEU A 50 -59.68 9.76 -29.49
C LEU A 50 -60.12 8.52 -30.29
N ARG A 51 -61.40 8.15 -30.24
CA ARG A 51 -61.97 7.05 -31.04
C ARG A 51 -61.83 7.30 -32.54
N VAL A 52 -62.09 8.52 -32.98
CA VAL A 52 -62.03 8.86 -34.41
C VAL A 52 -60.58 8.93 -34.90
N GLN A 53 -59.67 9.49 -34.08
CA GLN A 53 -58.32 9.84 -34.53
C GLN A 53 -57.26 8.77 -34.23
N ILE A 54 -57.41 7.96 -33.18
CA ILE A 54 -56.34 7.08 -32.65
C ILE A 54 -56.73 5.60 -32.63
N ASN A 55 -58.02 5.25 -32.79
CA ASN A 55 -58.50 3.87 -32.59
C ASN A 55 -57.98 2.82 -33.58
N THR A 56 -57.34 3.25 -34.68
CA THR A 56 -56.68 2.36 -35.63
C THR A 56 -55.27 1.94 -35.20
N HIS A 57 -54.72 2.52 -34.14
CA HIS A 57 -53.37 2.27 -33.68
C HIS A 57 -53.28 0.99 -32.82
N GLU A 58 -52.32 0.10 -33.10
CA GLU A 58 -52.15 -1.22 -32.45
C GLU A 58 -52.03 -1.16 -30.92
N HIS A 59 -51.53 -0.04 -30.40
CA HIS A 59 -51.31 0.17 -28.97
C HIS A 59 -52.42 0.94 -28.25
N PHE A 60 -53.55 1.20 -28.92
CA PHE A 60 -54.71 1.88 -28.34
C PHE A 60 -55.96 1.02 -28.43
N ASN A 61 -56.75 1.01 -27.36
CA ASN A 61 -58.13 0.52 -27.41
C ASN A 61 -59.02 1.47 -26.63
N SER A 62 -60.22 1.76 -27.11
CA SER A 62 -61.18 2.62 -26.40
C SER A 62 -62.40 1.84 -25.91
N TRP A 63 -63.03 2.32 -24.84
CA TRP A 63 -64.33 1.82 -24.35
C TRP A 63 -65.20 3.00 -23.88
N ASN A 64 -66.38 2.72 -23.31
CA ASN A 64 -67.38 3.76 -22.99
C ASN A 64 -66.91 4.86 -22.02
N GLN A 65 -66.22 4.51 -20.95
CA GLN A 65 -65.77 5.44 -19.90
C GLN A 65 -64.26 5.79 -19.95
N GLY A 66 -63.53 5.41 -21.00
CA GLY A 66 -62.07 5.41 -20.94
C GLY A 66 -61.37 4.72 -22.11
N PHE A 67 -60.07 4.45 -21.95
CA PHE A 67 -59.23 3.84 -22.97
C PHE A 67 -58.07 3.04 -22.36
N ILE A 68 -57.50 2.13 -23.12
CA ILE A 68 -56.33 1.32 -22.78
C ILE A 68 -55.16 1.74 -23.67
N ILE A 69 -54.00 1.95 -23.05
CA ILE A 69 -52.73 2.11 -23.75
C ILE A 69 -51.86 0.88 -23.48
N HIS A 70 -51.28 0.31 -24.54
CA HIS A 70 -50.28 -0.74 -24.43
C HIS A 70 -48.90 -0.12 -24.20
N HIS A 71 -48.48 0.03 -22.94
CA HIS A 71 -47.14 0.50 -22.59
C HIS A 71 -46.10 -0.61 -22.69
N TYR A 72 -44.83 -0.23 -22.75
CA TYR A 72 -43.71 -1.20 -22.76
C TYR A 72 -43.74 -2.16 -21.56
N ALA A 73 -44.25 -1.72 -20.40
CA ALA A 73 -44.36 -2.52 -19.17
C ALA A 73 -45.71 -3.24 -19.01
N GLY A 74 -46.64 -3.12 -19.97
CA GLY A 74 -47.96 -3.75 -19.91
C GLY A 74 -49.11 -2.83 -20.34
N LYS A 75 -50.32 -3.41 -20.39
CA LYS A 75 -51.55 -2.67 -20.72
C LYS A 75 -52.05 -1.90 -19.51
N VAL A 76 -52.38 -0.63 -19.70
CA VAL A 76 -52.92 0.23 -18.64
C VAL A 76 -54.25 0.79 -19.11
N SER A 77 -55.26 0.61 -18.26
CA SER A 77 -56.59 1.18 -18.45
C SER A 77 -56.64 2.56 -17.78
N TYR A 78 -57.13 3.55 -18.54
CA TYR A 78 -57.33 4.92 -18.12
C TYR A 78 -58.83 5.21 -18.09
N ASP A 79 -59.29 5.72 -16.95
CA ASP A 79 -60.61 6.33 -16.81
C ASP A 79 -60.52 7.79 -17.28
N ALA A 80 -61.41 8.22 -18.17
CA ALA A 80 -61.38 9.56 -18.73
C ALA A 80 -62.06 10.61 -17.83
N GLU A 81 -62.75 10.19 -16.76
CA GLU A 81 -63.46 11.11 -15.87
C GLU A 81 -62.51 12.18 -15.27
N GLY A 82 -62.85 13.45 -15.50
CA GLY A 82 -62.12 14.60 -14.99
C GLY A 82 -60.80 14.89 -15.70
N PHE A 83 -60.50 14.24 -16.84
CA PHE A 83 -59.25 14.49 -17.59
C PHE A 83 -59.15 15.94 -18.06
N CYS A 84 -60.23 16.48 -18.65
CA CYS A 84 -60.22 17.83 -19.20
C CYS A 84 -60.11 18.89 -18.10
N GLU A 85 -60.78 18.70 -16.97
CA GLU A 85 -60.70 19.59 -15.81
C GLU A 85 -59.27 19.63 -15.24
N ARG A 86 -58.69 18.45 -14.96
CA ARG A 86 -57.33 18.32 -14.43
C ARG A 86 -56.27 18.89 -15.38
N ASN A 87 -56.49 18.80 -16.69
CA ASN A 87 -55.54 19.29 -17.68
C ASN A 87 -55.60 20.82 -17.87
N ARG A 88 -56.78 21.44 -17.72
CA ARG A 88 -56.92 22.89 -17.85
C ARG A 88 -56.01 23.64 -16.86
N ASP A 89 -55.86 23.13 -15.63
CA ASP A 89 -54.93 23.66 -14.62
C ASP A 89 -55.04 25.20 -14.47
N VAL A 90 -56.28 25.69 -14.53
CA VAL A 90 -56.58 27.13 -14.56
C VAL A 90 -56.66 27.64 -13.14
N LEU A 91 -55.74 28.55 -12.80
CA LEU A 91 -55.87 29.44 -11.65
C LEU A 91 -56.39 30.79 -12.15
N PHE A 92 -57.55 31.22 -11.64
CA PHE A 92 -58.14 32.49 -12.05
C PHE A 92 -57.27 33.67 -11.57
N THR A 93 -57.22 34.73 -12.38
CA THR A 93 -56.33 35.88 -12.14
C THR A 93 -56.73 36.69 -10.91
N ASP A 94 -58.02 36.77 -10.59
CA ASP A 94 -58.55 37.39 -9.38
C ASP A 94 -58.05 36.72 -8.09
N LEU A 95 -57.91 35.39 -8.10
CA LEU A 95 -57.31 34.65 -6.99
C LEU A 95 -55.81 34.94 -6.86
N ILE A 96 -55.10 35.12 -7.97
CA ILE A 96 -53.68 35.54 -7.95
C ILE A 96 -53.56 36.94 -7.38
N GLU A 97 -54.41 37.88 -7.81
CA GLU A 97 -54.46 39.26 -7.30
C GLU A 97 -54.73 39.30 -5.79
N LEU A 98 -55.70 38.51 -5.32
CA LEU A 98 -56.02 38.38 -3.89
C LEU A 98 -54.84 37.87 -3.08
N MET A 99 -54.10 36.89 -3.58
CA MET A 99 -52.91 36.37 -2.89
C MET A 99 -51.75 37.38 -2.91
N GLN A 100 -51.63 38.15 -3.99
CA GLN A 100 -50.63 39.22 -4.13
C GLN A 100 -50.94 40.45 -3.26
N SER A 101 -52.21 40.67 -2.85
CA SER A 101 -52.58 41.72 -1.89
C SER A 101 -52.33 41.35 -0.43
N SER A 102 -51.83 40.13 -0.14
CA SER A 102 -51.53 39.70 1.21
C SER A 102 -50.43 40.55 1.87
N GLU A 103 -50.63 40.92 3.14
CA GLU A 103 -49.59 41.59 3.94
C GLU A 103 -48.39 40.69 4.23
N ILE A 104 -48.58 39.36 4.17
CA ILE A 104 -47.55 38.36 4.45
C ILE A 104 -46.64 38.21 3.23
N ALA A 105 -45.37 38.60 3.38
CA ALA A 105 -44.37 38.52 2.31
C ALA A 105 -44.17 37.10 1.75
N PHE A 106 -44.25 36.07 2.60
CA PHE A 106 -44.17 34.67 2.17
C PHE A 106 -45.30 34.31 1.20
N ILE A 107 -46.54 34.74 1.48
CA ILE A 107 -47.69 34.46 0.61
C ILE A 107 -47.49 35.14 -0.75
N ARG A 108 -47.11 36.42 -0.77
CA ARG A 108 -46.79 37.13 -2.01
C ARG A 108 -45.68 36.45 -2.82
N ALA A 109 -44.67 35.88 -2.15
CA ALA A 109 -43.58 35.18 -2.80
C ALA A 109 -43.98 33.86 -3.48
N LEU A 110 -45.10 33.24 -3.09
CA LEU A 110 -45.63 32.02 -3.72
C LEU A 110 -46.33 32.30 -5.06
N PHE A 111 -46.71 33.55 -5.34
CA PHE A 111 -47.43 33.97 -6.55
C PHE A 111 -46.63 35.05 -7.33
N PRO A 112 -45.51 34.67 -7.97
CA PRO A 112 -44.61 35.61 -8.65
C PRO A 112 -45.11 36.09 -10.02
N GLU A 113 -46.31 35.71 -10.44
CA GLU A 113 -46.86 36.02 -11.77
C GLU A 113 -47.02 37.53 -12.00
N ASN A 114 -46.49 38.02 -13.12
CA ASN A 114 -46.72 39.39 -13.55
C ASN A 114 -48.02 39.48 -14.37
N LEU A 115 -49.07 40.00 -13.75
CA LEU A 115 -50.40 40.15 -14.37
C LEU A 115 -50.48 41.27 -15.42
N ASN A 116 -49.51 42.20 -15.41
CA ASN A 116 -49.44 43.31 -16.37
C ASN A 116 -48.76 42.93 -17.70
N ALA A 117 -48.23 41.70 -17.82
CA ALA A 117 -47.65 41.23 -19.07
C ALA A 117 -48.77 40.77 -20.01
N GLU A 118 -48.89 41.39 -21.19
CA GLU A 118 -49.81 40.93 -22.25
C GLU A 118 -49.47 39.48 -22.66
N LYS A 119 -50.18 38.50 -22.08
CA LYS A 119 -50.08 37.10 -22.52
C LYS A 119 -50.94 36.91 -23.76
N LYS A 120 -50.40 37.23 -24.94
CA LYS A 120 -50.99 36.82 -26.23
C LYS A 120 -50.67 35.33 -26.47
N GLY A 121 -51.60 34.45 -26.11
CA GLY A 121 -51.49 33.01 -26.36
C GLY A 121 -52.57 32.20 -25.64
N ARG A 122 -52.77 30.95 -26.08
CA ARG A 122 -53.64 29.99 -25.37
C ARG A 122 -53.11 29.77 -23.94
N PRO A 123 -53.97 29.63 -22.93
CA PRO A 123 -53.55 29.22 -21.59
C PRO A 123 -52.76 27.91 -21.64
N THR A 124 -51.66 27.82 -20.91
CA THR A 124 -50.85 26.60 -20.86
C THR A 124 -51.58 25.54 -20.04
N THR A 125 -51.83 24.36 -20.61
CA THR A 125 -52.37 23.20 -19.92
C THR A 125 -51.29 22.48 -19.09
N ALA A 126 -51.71 21.64 -18.14
CA ALA A 126 -50.80 20.78 -17.40
C ALA A 126 -50.01 19.85 -18.35
N GLY A 127 -50.67 19.27 -19.35
CA GLY A 127 -50.05 18.42 -20.37
C GLY A 127 -48.93 19.15 -21.13
N SER A 128 -49.18 20.38 -21.57
CA SER A 128 -48.19 21.23 -22.23
C SER A 128 -46.98 21.54 -21.33
N LYS A 129 -47.22 21.85 -20.03
CA LYS A 129 -46.14 22.09 -19.06
C LYS A 129 -45.26 20.85 -18.84
N ILE A 130 -45.88 19.69 -18.62
CA ILE A 130 -45.18 18.41 -18.40
C ILE A 130 -44.35 18.04 -19.62
N LYS A 131 -44.91 18.16 -20.83
CA LYS A 131 -44.23 17.87 -22.09
C LYS A 131 -42.99 18.75 -22.28
N LYS A 132 -43.12 20.05 -22.02
CA LYS A 132 -41.99 20.99 -22.08
C LYS A 132 -40.88 20.60 -21.12
N GLN A 133 -41.21 20.39 -19.84
CA GLN A 133 -40.24 20.00 -18.82
C GLN A 133 -39.55 18.66 -19.14
N ALA A 134 -40.28 17.68 -19.66
CA ALA A 134 -39.71 16.40 -20.07
C ALA A 134 -38.72 16.56 -21.24
N ASN A 135 -39.05 17.37 -22.25
CA ASN A 135 -38.16 17.64 -23.38
C ASN A 135 -36.90 18.41 -22.96
N ASP A 136 -37.04 19.39 -22.07
CA ASP A 136 -35.89 20.14 -21.51
C ASP A 136 -34.95 19.22 -20.73
N LEU A 137 -35.53 18.28 -19.96
CA LEU A 137 -34.76 17.26 -19.25
C LEU A 137 -34.04 16.31 -20.21
N VAL A 138 -34.71 15.78 -21.23
CA VAL A 138 -34.10 14.88 -22.22
C VAL A 138 -32.96 15.59 -22.95
N SER A 139 -33.16 16.84 -23.38
CA SER A 139 -32.11 17.66 -24.01
C SER A 139 -30.89 17.83 -23.11
N THR A 140 -31.12 18.02 -21.81
CA THR A 140 -30.05 18.11 -20.81
C THR A 140 -29.32 16.78 -20.63
N LEU A 141 -30.05 15.67 -20.53
CA LEU A 141 -29.47 14.34 -20.36
C LEU A 141 -28.62 13.91 -21.57
N MET A 142 -29.02 14.30 -22.78
CA MET A 142 -28.28 13.99 -24.01
C MET A 142 -26.92 14.71 -24.13
N LYS A 143 -26.66 15.74 -23.31
CA LYS A 143 -25.35 16.43 -23.25
C LYS A 143 -24.32 15.67 -22.39
N CYS A 144 -24.76 14.66 -21.65
CA CYS A 144 -23.94 13.92 -20.68
C CYS A 144 -23.67 12.48 -21.13
N THR A 145 -22.74 11.80 -20.46
CA THR A 145 -22.59 10.33 -20.60
C THR A 145 -23.57 9.65 -19.65
N PRO A 146 -24.56 8.88 -20.15
CA PRO A 146 -25.59 8.30 -19.30
C PRO A 146 -25.07 7.07 -18.54
N HIS A 147 -25.43 7.00 -17.26
CA HIS A 147 -25.23 5.82 -16.41
C HIS A 147 -26.59 5.33 -15.92
N TYR A 148 -26.91 4.07 -16.20
CA TYR A 148 -28.23 3.50 -15.91
C TYR A 148 -28.16 2.56 -14.70
N ILE A 149 -28.98 2.82 -13.69
CA ILE A 149 -29.28 1.90 -12.59
C ILE A 149 -30.70 1.37 -12.83
N ARG A 150 -30.85 0.04 -12.86
CA ARG A 150 -32.13 -0.63 -13.11
C ARG A 150 -32.57 -1.32 -11.83
N CYS A 151 -33.59 -0.78 -11.19
CA CYS A 151 -34.18 -1.38 -9.98
C CYS A 151 -35.19 -2.46 -10.37
N ILE A 152 -35.21 -3.55 -9.61
CA ILE A 152 -36.16 -4.66 -9.78
C ILE A 152 -36.93 -4.82 -8.47
N LYS A 153 -38.27 -4.87 -8.55
CA LYS A 153 -39.13 -5.14 -7.40
C LYS A 153 -39.24 -6.67 -7.22
N PRO A 154 -38.79 -7.24 -6.10
CA PRO A 154 -38.74 -8.70 -5.94
C PRO A 154 -40.10 -9.34 -5.68
N ASN A 155 -41.04 -8.61 -5.08
CA ASN A 155 -42.38 -9.07 -4.72
C ASN A 155 -43.36 -7.89 -4.57
N GLU A 156 -44.66 -8.15 -4.67
CA GLU A 156 -45.71 -7.18 -4.34
C GLU A 156 -46.08 -7.11 -2.85
N THR A 157 -45.74 -8.15 -2.08
CA THR A 157 -46.07 -8.29 -0.64
C THR A 157 -45.31 -7.32 0.26
N LYS A 158 -44.28 -6.65 -0.27
CA LYS A 158 -43.35 -5.75 0.44
C LYS A 158 -42.57 -6.44 1.55
N LYS A 159 -42.41 -7.78 1.47
CA LYS A 159 -41.65 -8.55 2.46
C LYS A 159 -40.18 -8.67 2.07
N PRO A 160 -39.24 -8.58 3.03
CA PRO A 160 -37.84 -8.89 2.76
C PRO A 160 -37.70 -10.39 2.45
N ARG A 161 -36.79 -10.73 1.53
CA ARG A 161 -36.48 -12.13 1.12
C ARG A 161 -37.65 -12.91 0.51
N ASP A 162 -38.70 -12.22 0.08
CA ASP A 162 -39.79 -12.82 -0.68
C ASP A 162 -39.54 -12.60 -2.18
N TRP A 163 -39.61 -13.67 -2.98
CA TRP A 163 -39.22 -13.66 -4.39
C TRP A 163 -40.35 -14.18 -5.28
N GLU A 164 -40.86 -13.29 -6.13
CA GLU A 164 -41.91 -13.59 -7.08
C GLU A 164 -41.32 -13.71 -8.49
N GLU A 165 -41.04 -14.95 -8.92
CA GLU A 165 -40.29 -15.21 -10.15
C GLU A 165 -40.98 -14.65 -11.41
N SER A 166 -42.30 -14.83 -11.53
CA SER A 166 -43.08 -14.29 -12.66
C SER A 166 -42.94 -12.76 -12.76
N ARG A 167 -43.00 -12.07 -11.62
CA ARG A 167 -42.88 -10.61 -11.53
C ARG A 167 -41.49 -10.13 -11.88
N VAL A 168 -40.45 -10.78 -11.37
CA VAL A 168 -39.07 -10.41 -11.71
C VAL A 168 -38.76 -10.73 -13.16
N LYS A 169 -39.18 -11.89 -13.68
CA LYS A 169 -38.99 -12.27 -15.08
C LYS A 169 -39.62 -11.25 -16.03
N HIS A 170 -40.87 -10.86 -15.77
CA HIS A 170 -41.54 -9.84 -16.56
C HIS A 170 -40.76 -8.52 -16.56
N GLN A 171 -40.23 -8.09 -15.40
CA GLN A 171 -39.36 -6.90 -15.30
C GLN A 171 -38.06 -7.03 -16.11
N VAL A 172 -37.40 -8.18 -16.05
CA VAL A 172 -36.18 -8.44 -16.81
C VAL A 172 -36.43 -8.34 -18.32
N GLU A 173 -37.58 -8.84 -18.78
CA GLU A 173 -38.02 -8.81 -20.19
C GLU A 173 -38.36 -7.38 -20.64
N TYR A 174 -39.27 -6.67 -19.95
CA TYR A 174 -39.70 -5.35 -20.41
C TYR A 174 -38.61 -4.27 -20.25
N LEU A 175 -37.68 -4.43 -19.30
CA LEU A 175 -36.51 -3.55 -19.17
C LEU A 175 -35.42 -3.86 -20.22
N GLY A 176 -35.59 -4.95 -20.98
CA GLY A 176 -34.65 -5.41 -22.01
C GLY A 176 -33.28 -5.75 -21.45
N LEU A 177 -33.18 -6.24 -20.21
CA LEU A 177 -31.88 -6.48 -19.56
C LEU A 177 -31.08 -7.54 -20.31
N LYS A 178 -31.76 -8.59 -20.79
CA LYS A 178 -31.16 -9.67 -21.58
C LYS A 178 -30.64 -9.15 -22.93
N GLU A 179 -31.44 -8.34 -23.62
CA GLU A 179 -31.10 -7.75 -24.91
C GLU A 179 -29.93 -6.77 -24.77
N ASN A 180 -29.92 -5.96 -23.70
CA ASN A 180 -28.81 -5.06 -23.37
C ASN A 180 -27.50 -5.83 -23.18
N ILE A 181 -27.53 -6.98 -22.48
CA ILE A 181 -26.35 -7.84 -22.33
C ILE A 181 -25.97 -8.46 -23.68
N ARG A 182 -26.93 -8.94 -24.46
CA ARG A 182 -26.68 -9.55 -25.78
C ARG A 182 -26.03 -8.57 -26.75
N VAL A 183 -26.52 -7.33 -26.82
CA VAL A 183 -25.93 -6.25 -27.63
C VAL A 183 -24.52 -5.91 -27.14
N ARG A 184 -24.29 -5.86 -25.82
CA ARG A 184 -22.95 -5.64 -25.27
C ARG A 184 -21.97 -6.77 -25.60
N ARG A 185 -22.42 -8.03 -25.55
CA ARG A 185 -21.60 -9.22 -25.86
C ARG A 185 -21.33 -9.41 -27.36
N ALA A 186 -22.32 -9.10 -28.21
CA ALA A 186 -22.16 -9.15 -29.66
C ALA A 186 -21.32 -7.98 -30.20
N GLY A 187 -21.32 -6.86 -29.47
CA GLY A 187 -20.51 -5.69 -29.80
C GLY A 187 -19.11 -5.73 -29.17
N TYR A 188 -18.49 -4.55 -29.16
CA TYR A 188 -17.22 -4.33 -28.48
C TYR A 188 -17.48 -3.76 -27.09
N ALA A 189 -17.10 -4.49 -26.04
CA ALA A 189 -17.24 -4.09 -24.65
C ALA A 189 -16.49 -2.80 -24.31
N TYR A 190 -15.37 -2.53 -24.99
CA TYR A 190 -14.54 -1.37 -24.72
C TYR A 190 -14.16 -0.63 -26.00
N ARG A 191 -14.19 0.71 -25.94
CA ARG A 191 -13.87 1.60 -27.05
C ARG A 191 -13.08 2.80 -26.55
N ARG A 192 -11.91 3.07 -27.13
CA ARG A 192 -11.05 4.20 -26.70
C ARG A 192 -10.28 4.79 -27.86
N ILE A 193 -10.06 6.10 -27.83
CA ILE A 193 -9.17 6.79 -28.77
C ILE A 193 -7.74 6.28 -28.57
N PHE A 194 -7.00 6.05 -29.67
CA PHE A 194 -5.66 5.46 -29.63
C PHE A 194 -4.72 6.21 -28.69
N LYS A 195 -4.60 7.54 -28.81
CA LYS A 195 -3.82 8.39 -27.87
C LYS A 195 -4.12 8.13 -26.38
N LYS A 196 -5.40 8.05 -26.02
CA LYS A 196 -5.82 7.81 -24.62
C LYS A 196 -5.45 6.40 -24.16
N PHE A 197 -5.54 5.42 -25.06
CA PHE A 197 -5.13 4.04 -24.78
C PHE A 197 -3.61 3.96 -24.58
N LEU A 198 -2.83 4.54 -25.49
CA LEU A 198 -1.37 4.60 -25.42
C LEU A 198 -0.90 5.23 -24.11
N ASN A 199 -1.43 6.40 -23.74
CA ASN A 199 -1.04 7.07 -22.50
C ASN A 199 -1.35 6.23 -21.25
N ARG A 200 -2.47 5.51 -21.24
CA ARG A 200 -2.87 4.70 -20.08
C ARG A 200 -1.95 3.48 -19.89
N TYR A 201 -1.60 2.82 -20.99
CA TYR A 201 -0.87 1.55 -21.00
C TYR A 201 0.61 1.70 -21.40
N ALA A 202 1.10 2.93 -21.56
CA ALA A 202 2.50 3.24 -21.89
C ALA A 202 3.53 2.58 -20.97
N ILE A 203 3.14 2.26 -19.73
CA ILE A 203 4.00 1.61 -18.73
C ILE A 203 4.29 0.13 -19.02
N LEU A 204 3.53 -0.51 -19.90
CA LEU A 204 3.65 -1.95 -20.15
C LEU A 204 4.98 -2.32 -20.81
N THR A 205 5.49 -1.46 -21.70
CA THR A 205 6.74 -1.68 -22.45
C THR A 205 7.69 -0.50 -22.28
N LYS A 206 8.98 -0.70 -22.58
CA LYS A 206 9.97 0.38 -22.50
C LYS A 206 9.83 1.35 -23.67
N GLU A 207 9.42 0.81 -24.81
CA GLU A 207 9.26 1.47 -26.10
C GLU A 207 8.06 2.43 -26.09
N SER A 208 6.98 2.06 -25.38
CA SER A 208 5.82 2.93 -25.19
C SER A 208 5.98 3.98 -24.09
N TRP A 209 6.97 3.81 -23.21
CA TRP A 209 7.18 4.71 -22.06
C TRP A 209 8.11 5.88 -22.40
N PRO A 210 7.85 7.10 -21.88
CA PRO A 210 6.64 7.57 -21.19
C PRO A 210 5.53 7.99 -22.17
N THR A 211 5.86 8.10 -23.46
CA THR A 211 4.93 8.53 -24.50
C THR A 211 5.39 7.93 -25.82
N TRP A 212 4.45 7.33 -26.55
CA TRP A 212 4.69 6.80 -27.89
C TRP A 212 4.91 7.95 -28.89
N ARG A 213 5.94 7.83 -29.74
CA ARG A 213 6.34 8.89 -30.69
C ARG A 213 6.02 8.58 -32.16
N GLY A 214 5.63 7.35 -32.48
CA GLY A 214 5.29 6.94 -33.84
C GLY A 214 3.79 7.03 -34.12
N ASP A 215 3.37 6.36 -35.19
CA ASP A 215 1.95 6.21 -35.54
C ASP A 215 1.16 5.56 -34.38
N GLU A 216 0.01 6.15 -34.04
CA GLU A 216 -0.77 5.72 -32.87
C GLU A 216 -1.30 4.29 -33.03
N LYS A 217 -1.69 3.90 -34.24
CA LYS A 217 -2.23 2.56 -34.51
C LYS A 217 -1.15 1.50 -34.32
N GLN A 218 0.07 1.76 -34.79
CA GLN A 218 1.22 0.89 -34.55
C GLN A 218 1.59 0.79 -33.08
N GLY A 219 1.52 1.90 -32.33
CA GLY A 219 1.79 1.89 -30.89
C GLY A 219 0.77 1.06 -30.10
N VAL A 220 -0.52 1.15 -30.46
CA VAL A 220 -1.56 0.30 -29.88
C VAL A 220 -1.30 -1.17 -30.20
N LEU A 221 -0.96 -1.49 -31.46
CA LEU A 221 -0.65 -2.85 -31.87
C LEU A 221 0.57 -3.41 -31.13
N HIS A 222 1.61 -2.60 -30.91
CA HIS A 222 2.78 -2.96 -30.12
C HIS A 222 2.41 -3.34 -28.68
N LEU A 223 1.58 -2.51 -28.02
CA LEU A 223 1.11 -2.77 -26.66
C LEU A 223 0.30 -4.07 -26.57
N LEU A 224 -0.63 -4.29 -27.50
CA LEU A 224 -1.47 -5.49 -27.53
C LEU A 224 -0.65 -6.76 -27.74
N ARG A 225 0.35 -6.71 -28.63
CA ARG A 225 1.29 -7.81 -28.83
C ARG A 225 2.13 -8.08 -27.58
N SER A 226 2.55 -7.04 -26.87
CA SER A 226 3.36 -7.20 -25.65
C SER A 226 2.63 -7.92 -24.50
N VAL A 227 1.30 -7.92 -24.52
CA VAL A 227 0.45 -8.63 -23.54
C VAL A 227 -0.15 -9.91 -24.11
N ASN A 228 0.26 -10.34 -25.30
CA ASN A 228 -0.28 -11.51 -26.00
C ASN A 228 -1.81 -11.48 -26.15
N MET A 229 -2.38 -10.32 -26.51
CA MET A 229 -3.81 -10.25 -26.83
C MET A 229 -4.07 -10.78 -28.24
N ASP A 230 -4.93 -11.79 -28.35
CA ASP A 230 -5.30 -12.40 -29.62
C ASP A 230 -6.04 -11.42 -30.55
N GLN A 231 -5.85 -11.61 -31.86
CA GLN A 231 -6.34 -10.66 -32.87
C GLN A 231 -7.87 -10.68 -33.02
N ASP A 232 -8.56 -11.74 -32.60
CA ASP A 232 -10.03 -11.84 -32.57
C ASP A 232 -10.65 -11.10 -31.37
N GLN A 233 -9.84 -10.73 -30.37
CA GLN A 233 -10.27 -10.02 -29.17
C GLN A 233 -10.32 -8.51 -29.35
N PHE A 234 -9.75 -7.96 -30.43
CA PHE A 234 -9.77 -6.52 -30.68
C PHE A 234 -9.88 -6.18 -32.16
N GLN A 235 -10.38 -4.98 -32.43
CA GLN A 235 -10.41 -4.38 -33.76
C GLN A 235 -9.85 -2.95 -33.69
N LEU A 236 -9.03 -2.57 -34.66
CA LEU A 236 -8.52 -1.21 -34.80
C LEU A 236 -9.35 -0.47 -35.85
N GLY A 237 -10.10 0.54 -35.43
CA GLY A 237 -10.81 1.45 -36.34
C GLY A 237 -9.88 2.51 -36.94
N ARG A 238 -10.47 3.61 -37.42
CA ARG A 238 -9.72 4.76 -37.95
C ARG A 238 -9.01 5.56 -36.85
N THR A 239 -9.68 5.78 -35.71
CA THR A 239 -9.16 6.62 -34.60
C THR A 239 -9.27 5.97 -33.22
N LYS A 240 -9.89 4.78 -33.14
CA LYS A 240 -10.23 4.11 -31.89
C LYS A 240 -9.88 2.64 -31.93
N ILE A 241 -9.48 2.11 -30.79
CA ILE A 241 -9.42 0.68 -30.51
C ILE A 241 -10.76 0.21 -29.96
N PHE A 242 -11.15 -0.99 -30.37
CA PHE A 242 -12.33 -1.69 -29.91
C PHE A 242 -11.90 -3.05 -29.35
N VAL A 243 -12.23 -3.34 -28.09
CA VAL A 243 -11.95 -4.65 -27.46
C VAL A 243 -13.28 -5.37 -27.26
N LYS A 244 -13.33 -6.63 -27.68
CA LYS A 244 -14.53 -7.45 -27.75
C LYS A 244 -14.97 -7.91 -26.36
N ALA A 245 -14.09 -8.63 -25.68
CA ALA A 245 -14.37 -9.26 -24.39
C ALA A 245 -13.89 -8.39 -23.21
N PRO A 246 -14.69 -8.24 -22.14
CA PRO A 246 -14.26 -7.58 -20.90
C PRO A 246 -13.02 -8.22 -20.28
N GLU A 247 -12.88 -9.55 -20.39
CA GLU A 247 -11.78 -10.35 -19.86
C GLU A 247 -10.43 -9.89 -20.43
N SER A 248 -10.39 -9.60 -21.73
CA SER A 248 -9.22 -9.06 -22.43
C SER A 248 -8.82 -7.66 -21.91
N LEU A 249 -9.79 -6.84 -21.50
CA LEU A 249 -9.52 -5.55 -20.86
C LEU A 249 -9.00 -5.74 -19.43
N PHE A 250 -9.55 -6.67 -18.66
CA PHE A 250 -9.08 -6.97 -17.31
C PHE A 250 -7.62 -7.45 -17.31
N LEU A 251 -7.24 -8.30 -18.26
CA LEU A 251 -5.85 -8.74 -18.43
C LEU A 251 -4.88 -7.56 -18.66
N LEU A 252 -5.29 -6.57 -19.47
CA LEU A 252 -4.52 -5.34 -19.70
C LEU A 252 -4.34 -4.52 -18.42
N GLU A 253 -5.39 -4.36 -17.64
CA GLU A 253 -5.34 -3.63 -16.36
C GLU A 253 -4.48 -4.36 -15.32
N GLU A 254 -4.65 -5.68 -15.18
CA GLU A 254 -3.86 -6.48 -14.24
C GLU A 254 -2.37 -6.44 -14.60
N THR A 255 -2.04 -6.56 -15.89
CA THR A 255 -0.65 -6.47 -16.34
C THR A 255 -0.05 -5.09 -16.05
N ARG A 256 -0.86 -4.03 -16.20
CA ARG A 256 -0.47 -2.66 -15.86
C ARG A 256 -0.21 -2.50 -14.37
N GLU A 257 -1.09 -3.01 -13.51
CA GLU A 257 -0.92 -2.99 -12.05
C GLU A 257 0.35 -3.73 -11.62
N ARG A 258 0.60 -4.92 -12.21
CA ARG A 258 1.81 -5.71 -11.92
C ARG A 258 3.10 -4.95 -12.24
N LYS A 259 3.11 -4.08 -13.27
CA LYS A 259 4.25 -3.19 -13.56
C LYS A 259 4.43 -2.13 -12.47
N PHE A 260 3.36 -1.49 -12.01
CA PHE A 260 3.41 -0.53 -10.90
C PHE A 260 3.97 -1.17 -9.63
N ASP A 261 3.51 -2.37 -9.29
CA ASP A 261 4.03 -3.14 -8.15
C ASP A 261 5.53 -3.39 -8.24
N GLY A 262 6.03 -3.75 -9.42
CA GLY A 262 7.46 -3.94 -9.67
C GLY A 262 8.27 -2.66 -9.39
N TYR A 263 7.79 -1.51 -9.86
CA TYR A 263 8.42 -0.22 -9.61
C TYR A 263 8.32 0.19 -8.14
N ALA A 264 7.17 0.02 -7.50
CA ALA A 264 6.96 0.29 -6.08
C ALA A 264 7.94 -0.53 -5.22
N ARG A 265 8.08 -1.83 -5.49
CA ARG A 265 9.07 -2.69 -4.79
C ARG A 265 10.50 -2.20 -4.96
N THR A 266 10.84 -1.71 -6.15
CA THR A 266 12.18 -1.15 -6.44
C THR A 266 12.45 0.09 -5.59
N ILE A 267 11.49 1.02 -5.54
CA ILE A 267 11.56 2.24 -4.71
C ILE A 267 11.64 1.86 -3.23
N GLN A 268 10.75 0.99 -2.76
CA GLN A 268 10.73 0.52 -1.38
C GLN A 268 12.05 -0.16 -0.98
N LYS A 269 12.65 -0.98 -1.85
CA LYS A 269 13.95 -1.62 -1.60
C LYS A 269 15.07 -0.58 -1.49
N ALA A 270 15.08 0.42 -2.37
CA ALA A 270 16.06 1.51 -2.32
C ALA A 270 15.92 2.32 -1.02
N TRP A 271 14.68 2.65 -0.64
CA TRP A 271 14.37 3.37 0.60
C TRP A 271 14.77 2.60 1.84
N ARG A 272 14.31 1.34 1.99
CA ARG A 272 14.67 0.47 3.13
C ARG A 272 16.19 0.34 3.26
N LYS A 273 16.91 0.19 2.14
CA LYS A 273 18.38 0.16 2.10
C LYS A 273 18.99 1.47 2.57
N HIS A 274 18.46 2.62 2.15
CA HIS A 274 18.94 3.93 2.58
C HIS A 274 18.73 4.13 4.09
N VAL A 275 17.53 3.85 4.60
CA VAL A 275 17.18 3.96 6.03
C VAL A 275 18.05 3.03 6.87
N ALA A 276 18.20 1.77 6.47
CA ALA A 276 19.05 0.81 7.17
C ALA A 276 20.52 1.28 7.21
N ARG A 277 21.04 1.81 6.10
CA ARG A 277 22.40 2.37 6.04
C ARG A 277 22.57 3.58 6.95
N LYS A 278 21.61 4.51 6.94
CA LYS A 278 21.65 5.70 7.80
C LYS A 278 21.67 5.30 9.27
N LYS A 279 20.76 4.41 9.68
CA LYS A 279 20.70 3.88 11.05
C LYS A 279 22.00 3.18 11.45
N TYR A 280 22.57 2.38 10.55
CA TYR A 280 23.83 1.69 10.80
C TYR A 280 25.01 2.65 11.01
N VAL A 281 25.13 3.69 10.17
CA VAL A 281 26.19 4.71 10.33
C VAL A 281 26.02 5.44 11.66
N GLN A 282 24.79 5.83 12.01
CA GLN A 282 24.48 6.49 13.28
C GLN A 282 24.88 5.63 14.49
N MET A 283 24.48 4.36 14.54
CA MET A 283 24.85 3.46 15.65
C MET A 283 26.37 3.31 15.78
N ARG A 284 27.10 3.30 14.66
CA ARG A 284 28.57 3.20 14.66
C ARG A 284 29.24 4.49 15.16
N GLU A 285 28.69 5.65 14.82
CA GLU A 285 29.15 6.95 15.32
C GLU A 285 28.91 7.06 16.83
N GLU A 286 27.69 6.75 17.30
CA GLU A 286 27.34 6.70 18.72
C GLU A 286 28.28 5.78 19.52
N ALA A 287 28.54 4.57 19.00
CA ALA A 287 29.47 3.63 19.63
C ALA A 287 30.93 4.12 19.64
N SER A 288 31.34 4.88 18.62
CA SER A 288 32.66 5.51 18.58
C SER A 288 32.79 6.61 19.62
N ASP A 289 31.75 7.44 19.78
CA ASP A 289 31.74 8.59 20.68
C ASP A 289 31.89 8.18 22.15
N LEU A 290 31.36 7.01 22.55
CA LEU A 290 31.52 6.46 23.91
C LEU A 290 32.99 6.26 24.33
N LEU A 291 33.89 6.05 23.37
CA LEU A 291 35.29 5.71 23.60
C LEU A 291 36.27 6.79 23.12
N LEU A 292 35.77 7.82 22.44
CA LEU A 292 36.55 8.87 21.82
C LEU A 292 37.36 9.65 22.86
N ASN A 293 38.62 9.93 22.56
CA ASN A 293 39.58 10.62 23.43
C ASN A 293 39.88 9.92 24.77
N ARG A 294 39.25 8.77 25.05
CA ARG A 294 39.40 8.02 26.31
C ARG A 294 40.16 6.71 26.15
N LYS A 295 40.01 6.03 25.00
CA LYS A 295 40.64 4.73 24.74
C LYS A 295 41.26 4.64 23.35
N GLU A 296 42.46 4.08 23.26
CA GLU A 296 43.14 3.78 21.99
C GLU A 296 42.31 2.84 21.12
N ARG A 297 42.45 3.00 19.80
CA ARG A 297 41.58 2.33 18.84
C ARG A 297 42.31 1.16 18.19
N ARG A 298 41.73 -0.03 18.28
CA ARG A 298 42.19 -1.20 17.52
C ARG A 298 41.83 -1.02 16.05
N ARG A 299 42.82 -1.18 15.15
CA ARG A 299 42.66 -0.99 13.68
C ARG A 299 41.45 -1.75 13.11
N HIS A 300 41.28 -3.00 13.52
CA HIS A 300 40.20 -3.87 13.03
C HIS A 300 38.84 -3.66 13.71
N SER A 301 38.75 -2.84 14.77
CA SER A 301 37.49 -2.56 15.48
C SER A 301 36.74 -1.36 14.89
N LEU A 302 37.46 -0.34 14.38
CA LEU A 302 36.89 0.94 13.94
C LEU A 302 35.83 0.83 12.84
N ASN A 303 36.06 -0.04 11.85
CA ASN A 303 35.20 -0.15 10.67
C ASN A 303 34.46 -1.49 10.60
N ARG A 304 34.41 -2.24 11.71
CA ARG A 304 33.75 -3.54 11.75
C ARG A 304 32.23 -3.38 11.72
N ASN A 305 31.55 -4.34 11.09
CA ASN A 305 30.10 -4.39 11.08
C ASN A 305 29.54 -4.89 12.41
N PHE A 306 28.52 -4.18 12.91
CA PHE A 306 27.72 -4.60 14.05
C PHE A 306 26.66 -5.59 13.58
N VAL A 307 26.73 -6.82 14.07
CA VAL A 307 25.83 -7.93 13.73
C VAL A 307 24.79 -8.17 14.84
N GLY A 308 25.12 -7.84 16.09
CA GLY A 308 24.36 -8.18 17.28
C GLY A 308 24.58 -9.64 17.67
N ASP A 309 23.98 -10.56 16.93
CA ASP A 309 24.02 -11.99 17.23
C ASP A 309 25.13 -12.72 16.46
N TYR A 310 26.25 -12.96 17.14
CA TYR A 310 27.39 -13.72 16.63
C TYR A 310 27.34 -15.21 17.00
N LEU A 311 26.37 -15.64 17.82
CA LEU A 311 26.19 -17.04 18.20
C LEU A 311 25.20 -17.78 17.29
N GLY A 312 24.33 -17.05 16.59
CA GLY A 312 23.26 -17.63 15.78
C GLY A 312 22.17 -18.19 16.67
N MET A 313 21.63 -17.36 17.56
CA MET A 313 20.72 -17.75 18.64
C MET A 313 19.38 -18.31 18.16
N ASP A 314 18.98 -18.05 16.90
CA ASP A 314 17.78 -18.65 16.32
C ASP A 314 17.91 -20.17 16.12
N ASP A 315 19.13 -20.67 15.89
CA ASP A 315 19.42 -22.10 15.68
C ASP A 315 19.95 -22.79 16.97
N ARG A 316 19.75 -22.18 18.15
CA ARG A 316 20.35 -22.58 19.43
C ARG A 316 19.32 -22.71 20.57
N PRO A 317 18.36 -23.65 20.50
CA PRO A 317 17.34 -23.81 21.54
C PRO A 317 17.95 -24.02 22.94
N GLU A 318 19.10 -24.69 23.03
CA GLU A 318 19.83 -24.95 24.26
C GLU A 318 20.31 -23.68 24.98
N LEU A 319 20.50 -22.57 24.26
CA LEU A 319 20.81 -21.25 24.86
C LEU A 319 19.54 -20.43 25.08
N ARG A 320 18.55 -20.55 24.19
CA ARG A 320 17.28 -19.81 24.30
C ARG A 320 16.46 -20.20 25.52
N GLN A 321 16.61 -21.42 26.03
CA GLN A 321 15.89 -21.89 27.23
C GLN A 321 16.13 -21.01 28.48
N PHE A 322 17.25 -20.28 28.54
CA PHE A 322 17.58 -19.38 29.66
C PHE A 322 16.97 -17.97 29.50
N LEU A 323 16.40 -17.65 28.33
CA LEU A 323 15.83 -16.34 28.00
C LEU A 323 14.30 -16.37 28.11
N GLY A 324 13.68 -15.20 28.24
CA GLY A 324 12.22 -15.08 28.20
C GLY A 324 11.63 -15.49 26.86
N LYS A 325 10.36 -15.95 26.86
CA LYS A 325 9.63 -16.29 25.62
C LYS A 325 9.64 -15.10 24.65
N ARG A 326 10.12 -15.33 23.43
CA ARG A 326 10.26 -14.31 22.36
C ARG A 326 11.07 -13.08 22.76
N GLU A 327 11.98 -13.22 23.73
CA GLU A 327 12.84 -12.13 24.12
C GLU A 327 13.80 -11.76 22.98
N LYS A 328 13.89 -10.46 22.69
CA LYS A 328 14.78 -9.93 21.66
C LYS A 328 16.23 -10.03 22.13
N ILE A 329 17.09 -10.50 21.24
CA ILE A 329 18.53 -10.59 21.45
C ILE A 329 19.14 -9.37 20.78
N ASP A 330 19.80 -8.52 21.56
CA ASP A 330 20.49 -7.35 21.02
C ASP A 330 21.96 -7.67 20.74
N PHE A 331 22.59 -8.49 21.57
CA PHE A 331 23.96 -8.96 21.36
C PHE A 331 24.16 -10.38 21.88
N ALA A 332 24.94 -11.20 21.18
CA ALA A 332 25.36 -12.51 21.63
C ALA A 332 26.76 -12.85 21.09
N ASP A 333 27.71 -13.18 21.96
CA ASP A 333 29.09 -13.54 21.57
C ASP A 333 29.72 -14.52 22.57
N LYS A 334 30.73 -15.26 22.12
CA LYS A 334 31.56 -16.11 22.98
C LYS A 334 32.75 -15.32 23.52
N VAL A 335 32.70 -14.98 24.80
CA VAL A 335 33.72 -14.18 25.51
C VAL A 335 34.61 -15.02 26.41
N THR A 336 35.74 -14.46 26.83
CA THR A 336 36.55 -15.02 27.92
C THR A 336 36.21 -14.29 29.22
N LYS A 337 35.78 -15.02 30.26
CA LYS A 337 35.65 -14.53 31.63
C LYS A 337 36.85 -14.98 32.44
N TYR A 338 37.38 -14.10 33.29
CA TYR A 338 38.44 -14.43 34.24
C TYR A 338 37.86 -14.67 35.63
N ASP A 339 38.31 -15.73 36.29
CA ASP A 339 37.90 -16.03 37.66
C ASP A 339 38.76 -15.26 38.70
N ARG A 340 38.52 -15.54 39.98
CA ARG A 340 39.25 -14.95 41.12
C ARG A 340 40.76 -15.22 41.14
N ARG A 341 41.24 -16.23 40.41
CA ARG A 341 42.65 -16.59 40.21
C ARG A 341 43.15 -16.17 38.82
N PHE A 342 42.37 -15.36 38.10
CA PHE A 342 42.63 -14.94 36.72
C PHE A 342 42.75 -16.12 35.73
N LYS A 343 42.13 -17.26 36.02
CA LYS A 343 42.01 -18.35 35.06
C LYS A 343 40.97 -17.96 34.00
N ALA A 344 41.36 -18.07 32.74
CA ALA A 344 40.48 -17.82 31.60
C ALA A 344 39.44 -18.94 31.44
N ILE A 345 38.17 -18.55 31.31
CA ILE A 345 37.04 -19.47 31.14
C ILE A 345 36.11 -18.93 30.04
N LYS A 346 35.75 -19.76 29.07
CA LYS A 346 34.80 -19.37 28.02
C LYS A 346 33.37 -19.24 28.56
N ARG A 347 32.69 -18.18 28.15
CA ARG A 347 31.28 -17.90 28.44
C ARG A 347 30.59 -17.41 27.19
N ASP A 348 29.33 -17.80 27.03
CA ASP A 348 28.46 -17.17 26.05
C ASP A 348 27.81 -15.97 26.75
N LEU A 349 28.12 -14.76 26.25
CA LEU A 349 27.62 -13.49 26.74
C LEU A 349 26.44 -13.07 25.88
N ILE A 350 25.28 -12.89 26.48
CA ILE A 350 24.06 -12.49 25.79
C ILE A 350 23.52 -11.21 26.45
N LEU A 351 23.16 -10.23 25.64
CA LEU A 351 22.48 -9.01 26.06
C LEU A 351 21.07 -9.00 25.47
N THR A 352 20.09 -8.80 26.34
CA THR A 352 18.71 -8.49 25.96
C THR A 352 18.35 -7.10 26.48
N PRO A 353 17.16 -6.56 26.13
CA PRO A 353 16.67 -5.33 26.74
C PRO A 353 16.45 -5.42 28.26
N LYS A 354 16.44 -6.62 28.85
CA LYS A 354 16.18 -6.83 30.28
C LYS A 354 17.46 -7.13 31.05
N SER A 355 18.28 -8.06 30.58
CA SER A 355 19.40 -8.59 31.36
C SER A 355 20.61 -8.95 30.50
N VAL A 356 21.77 -9.03 31.15
CA VAL A 356 23.02 -9.59 30.65
C VAL A 356 23.16 -11.00 31.21
N TYR A 357 23.29 -11.99 30.33
CA TYR A 357 23.43 -13.39 30.68
C TYR A 357 24.86 -13.87 30.41
N LEU A 358 25.42 -14.63 31.34
CA LEU A 358 26.67 -15.37 31.17
C LEU A 358 26.36 -16.86 31.29
N ILE A 359 26.43 -17.56 30.17
CA ILE A 359 26.18 -19.01 30.09
C ILE A 359 27.52 -19.73 30.00
N GLY A 360 27.69 -20.74 30.84
CA GLY A 360 28.85 -21.62 30.86
C GLY A 360 28.51 -23.01 30.35
N ARG A 361 29.52 -23.88 30.30
CA ARG A 361 29.37 -25.30 29.98
C ARG A 361 29.91 -26.11 31.15
N GLU A 362 29.17 -27.13 31.59
CA GLU A 362 29.59 -28.05 32.66
C GLU A 362 29.31 -29.49 32.28
N LYS A 363 30.11 -30.42 32.81
CA LYS A 363 29.82 -31.85 32.67
C LYS A 363 28.84 -32.27 33.74
N VAL A 364 27.77 -32.95 33.34
CA VAL A 364 26.82 -33.58 34.25
C VAL A 364 27.57 -34.59 35.12
N LYS A 365 27.46 -34.44 36.44
CA LYS A 365 28.25 -35.23 37.41
C LYS A 365 27.57 -36.53 37.85
N GLN A 366 26.25 -36.59 37.76
CA GLN A 366 25.41 -37.67 38.30
C GLN A 366 24.19 -37.90 37.39
N GLY A 367 23.63 -39.11 37.40
CA GLY A 367 22.47 -39.48 36.57
C GLY A 367 22.83 -40.18 35.25
N PRO A 368 21.81 -40.55 34.44
CA PRO A 368 22.00 -41.26 33.17
C PRO A 368 22.79 -40.47 32.12
N GLU A 369 22.81 -39.13 32.24
CA GLU A 369 23.54 -38.22 31.34
C GLU A 369 24.96 -37.87 31.84
N LYS A 370 25.48 -38.62 32.82
CA LYS A 370 26.81 -38.36 33.41
C LYS A 370 27.89 -38.28 32.32
N GLY A 371 28.66 -37.19 32.35
CA GLY A 371 29.73 -36.92 31.40
C GLY A 371 29.31 -36.04 30.21
N GLN A 372 28.01 -35.88 29.94
CA GLN A 372 27.51 -34.97 28.92
C GLN A 372 27.78 -33.51 29.31
N VAL A 373 28.18 -32.70 28.32
CA VAL A 373 28.39 -31.27 28.51
C VAL A 373 27.06 -30.55 28.28
N THR A 374 26.59 -29.83 29.29
CA THR A 374 25.35 -29.05 29.22
C THR A 374 25.63 -27.57 29.45
N GLU A 375 24.84 -26.73 28.80
CA GLU A 375 24.79 -25.29 29.01
C GLU A 375 24.20 -25.00 30.40
N VAL A 376 24.84 -24.09 31.14
CA VAL A 376 24.39 -23.72 32.49
C VAL A 376 24.45 -22.21 32.63
N LEU A 377 23.32 -21.59 32.99
CA LEU A 377 23.26 -20.17 33.35
C LEU A 377 24.15 -19.93 34.57
N LYS A 378 25.24 -19.18 34.38
CA LYS A 378 26.20 -18.85 35.46
C LYS A 378 25.90 -17.53 36.12
N ARG A 379 25.32 -16.60 35.38
CA ARG A 379 24.93 -15.30 35.89
C ARG A 379 23.87 -14.67 34.99
N GLN A 380 22.89 -14.04 35.61
CA GLN A 380 21.97 -13.10 34.98
C GLN A 380 22.07 -11.80 35.76
N ILE A 381 22.29 -10.68 35.06
CA ILE A 381 22.37 -9.35 35.66
C ILE A 381 21.33 -8.49 34.97
N ASP A 382 20.35 -8.00 35.71
CA ASP A 382 19.39 -7.05 35.14
C ASP A 382 20.10 -5.77 34.74
N VAL A 383 19.74 -5.22 33.58
CA VAL A 383 20.41 -4.06 33.00
C VAL A 383 20.43 -2.88 33.97
N GLU A 384 19.34 -2.67 34.72
CA GLU A 384 19.20 -1.60 35.71
C GLU A 384 20.10 -1.77 36.96
N LYS A 385 20.56 -3.00 37.25
CA LYS A 385 21.45 -3.29 38.39
C LYS A 385 22.93 -3.06 38.08
N ILE A 386 23.26 -2.77 36.82
CA ILE A 386 24.65 -2.50 36.40
C ILE A 386 25.06 -1.12 36.92
N LEU A 387 26.15 -1.08 37.68
CA LEU A 387 26.61 0.15 38.32
C LEU A 387 27.52 0.98 37.40
N ALA A 388 28.42 0.31 36.67
CA ALA A 388 29.38 0.94 35.77
C ALA A 388 30.04 -0.10 34.86
N LEU A 389 30.74 0.38 33.83
CA LEU A 389 31.74 -0.38 33.09
C LEU A 389 33.11 0.28 33.24
N SER A 390 34.12 -0.50 33.61
CA SER A 390 35.51 -0.04 33.61
C SER A 390 36.30 -0.61 32.44
N LEU A 391 37.14 0.25 31.84
CA LEU A 391 37.92 -0.02 30.64
C LEU A 391 39.34 0.51 30.83
N SER A 392 40.33 -0.14 30.23
CA SER A 392 41.65 0.48 30.11
C SER A 392 41.64 1.60 29.06
N THR A 393 42.67 2.45 29.07
CA THR A 393 42.87 3.47 28.03
C THR A 393 43.60 2.96 26.78
N MET A 394 44.06 1.70 26.77
CA MET A 394 44.86 1.06 25.71
C MET A 394 43.99 0.29 24.71
N GLN A 395 44.55 -0.24 23.62
CA GLN A 395 43.79 -0.94 22.56
C GLN A 395 43.43 -2.42 22.87
N ASP A 396 42.92 -2.69 24.06
CA ASP A 396 42.49 -4.03 24.47
C ASP A 396 40.99 -4.30 24.27
N ASP A 397 40.61 -5.56 24.47
CA ASP A 397 39.24 -6.08 24.44
C ASP A 397 38.67 -6.36 25.86
N PHE A 398 39.37 -5.93 26.92
CA PHE A 398 38.98 -6.15 28.31
C PHE A 398 37.95 -5.12 28.79
N MET A 399 37.05 -5.56 29.67
CA MET A 399 36.09 -4.73 30.38
C MET A 399 35.75 -5.35 31.74
N ILE A 400 35.45 -4.52 32.72
CA ILE A 400 34.89 -4.96 34.00
C ILE A 400 33.45 -4.45 34.09
N LEU A 401 32.53 -5.40 34.21
CA LEU A 401 31.12 -5.11 34.48
C LEU A 401 30.90 -5.04 35.98
N HIS A 402 30.55 -3.85 36.48
CA HIS A 402 30.33 -3.60 37.89
C HIS A 402 28.87 -3.79 38.29
N GLU A 403 28.66 -4.47 39.41
CA GLU A 403 27.35 -4.80 39.95
C GLU A 403 27.45 -4.89 41.49
N GLN A 404 26.32 -4.78 42.19
CA GLN A 404 26.28 -4.72 43.65
C GLN A 404 26.89 -5.94 44.35
N GLU A 405 26.66 -7.17 43.86
CA GLU A 405 27.19 -8.37 44.49
C GLU A 405 28.69 -8.54 44.24
N TYR A 406 29.09 -8.62 42.98
CA TYR A 406 30.48 -8.81 42.54
C TYR A 406 30.69 -8.45 41.06
N ASP A 407 31.93 -8.20 40.67
CA ASP A 407 32.24 -7.76 39.32
C ASP A 407 32.54 -8.92 38.35
N SER A 408 32.45 -8.67 37.05
CA SER A 408 32.86 -9.62 36.01
C SER A 408 33.94 -9.03 35.11
N LEU A 409 35.15 -9.57 35.20
CA LEU A 409 36.23 -9.31 34.23
C LEU A 409 36.00 -10.14 32.96
N LEU A 410 35.81 -9.46 31.84
CA LEU A 410 35.49 -10.05 30.54
C LEU A 410 36.47 -9.53 29.47
N GLU A 411 36.86 -10.40 28.56
CA GLU A 411 37.52 -10.06 27.31
C GLU A 411 36.55 -10.37 26.16
N CYS A 412 36.11 -9.31 25.47
CA CYS A 412 35.07 -9.35 24.46
C CYS A 412 35.60 -8.71 23.17
N VAL A 413 35.76 -9.51 22.12
CA VAL A 413 36.28 -9.05 20.82
C VAL A 413 35.37 -7.99 20.21
N PHE A 414 34.06 -8.08 20.46
CA PHE A 414 33.04 -7.13 20.01
C PHE A 414 32.65 -6.10 21.08
N LYS A 415 33.56 -5.78 22.00
CA LYS A 415 33.35 -4.87 23.12
C LYS A 415 32.68 -3.54 22.74
N THR A 416 33.14 -2.87 21.69
CA THR A 416 32.58 -1.56 21.28
C THR A 416 31.08 -1.65 20.97
N GLU A 417 30.65 -2.72 20.30
CA GLU A 417 29.24 -2.96 19.98
C GLU A 417 28.45 -3.32 21.24
N PHE A 418 28.96 -4.25 22.04
CA PHE A 418 28.34 -4.65 23.31
C PHE A 418 28.11 -3.44 24.23
N ILE A 419 29.12 -2.58 24.41
CA ILE A 419 29.03 -1.39 25.27
C ILE A 419 28.01 -0.39 24.71
N SER A 420 27.99 -0.17 23.40
CA SER A 420 27.02 0.74 22.78
C SER A 420 25.59 0.28 22.98
N LEU A 421 25.32 -1.01 22.77
CA LEU A 421 24.01 -1.61 22.99
C LEU A 421 23.63 -1.61 24.47
N LEU A 422 24.57 -1.96 25.36
CA LEU A 422 24.33 -1.97 26.79
C LEU A 422 24.06 -0.56 27.33
N ALA A 423 24.86 0.44 26.93
CA ALA A 423 24.67 1.82 27.34
C ALA A 423 23.30 2.35 26.92
N ARG A 424 22.87 2.02 25.69
CA ARG A 424 21.53 2.35 25.20
C ARG A 424 20.43 1.69 26.03
N ARG A 425 20.52 0.38 26.30
CA ARG A 425 19.50 -0.33 27.11
C ARG A 425 19.47 0.16 28.54
N PHE A 426 20.62 0.49 29.11
CA PHE A 426 20.74 1.10 30.42
C PHE A 426 20.04 2.46 30.47
N GLU A 427 20.28 3.33 29.48
CA GLU A 427 19.64 4.65 29.40
C GLU A 427 18.13 4.54 29.19
N GLU A 428 17.67 3.65 28.30
CA GLU A 428 16.24 3.38 28.10
C GLU A 428 15.54 2.91 29.39
N LYS A 429 16.21 2.10 30.22
CA LYS A 429 15.65 1.54 31.46
C LYS A 429 15.72 2.47 32.67
N THR A 430 16.83 3.18 32.82
CA THR A 430 17.12 3.96 34.04
C THR A 430 16.95 5.46 33.85
N GLN A 431 16.78 5.93 32.61
CA GLN A 431 16.81 7.35 32.22
C GLN A 431 18.12 8.06 32.62
N ARG A 432 19.20 7.28 32.80
CA ARG A 432 20.55 7.76 33.16
C ARG A 432 21.59 7.17 32.21
N LYS A 433 22.67 7.91 31.95
CA LYS A 433 23.78 7.39 31.15
C LYS A 433 24.59 6.37 31.94
N LEU A 434 24.96 5.26 31.31
CA LEU A 434 25.80 4.22 31.91
C LEU A 434 27.19 4.81 32.25
N PRO A 435 27.64 4.76 33.52
CA PRO A 435 28.96 5.27 33.87
C PRO A 435 30.08 4.43 33.23
N LEU A 436 30.89 5.07 32.38
CA LEU A 436 32.09 4.48 31.77
C LEU A 436 33.35 5.04 32.44
N LYS A 437 34.10 4.18 33.13
CA LYS A 437 35.33 4.54 33.84
C LYS A 437 36.55 4.09 33.03
N PHE A 438 37.55 4.96 32.91
CA PHE A 438 38.76 4.69 32.14
C PHE A 438 40.00 4.84 33.03
N SER A 439 40.76 3.77 33.19
CA SER A 439 42.02 3.76 33.95
C SER A 439 42.87 2.57 33.52
N ASN A 440 44.19 2.71 33.53
CA ASN A 440 45.08 1.57 33.28
C ASN A 440 45.25 0.67 34.52
N THR A 441 44.76 1.09 35.68
CA THR A 441 44.64 0.25 36.87
C THR A 441 43.17 0.14 37.23
N LEU A 442 42.58 -1.03 36.99
CA LEU A 442 41.18 -1.30 37.25
C LEU A 442 41.04 -2.18 38.50
N GLU A 443 40.09 -1.85 39.36
CA GLU A 443 39.76 -2.67 40.54
C GLU A 443 38.48 -3.48 40.28
N MET A 444 38.47 -4.75 40.69
CA MET A 444 37.29 -5.60 40.64
C MET A 444 36.97 -6.16 42.03
N LYS A 445 35.68 -6.13 42.40
CA LYS A 445 35.14 -6.76 43.60
C LYS A 445 34.89 -8.25 43.35
N LEU A 446 35.42 -9.12 44.20
CA LEU A 446 35.18 -10.58 44.11
C LEU A 446 33.89 -11.00 44.82
N LYS A 447 33.31 -12.10 44.35
CA LYS A 447 32.19 -12.78 45.01
C LYS A 447 32.62 -13.24 46.42
N LYS A 448 31.84 -12.90 47.44
CA LYS A 448 32.03 -13.42 48.81
C LYS A 448 31.85 -14.95 48.82
N GLU A 449 32.77 -15.70 49.42
CA GLU A 449 32.60 -17.14 49.68
C GLU A 449 31.91 -17.35 51.04
N ASN A 450 31.00 -18.32 51.10
CA ASN A 450 30.24 -18.67 52.31
C ASN A 450 30.96 -19.70 53.20
N TRP A 451 32.29 -19.75 53.18
CA TRP A 451 33.05 -20.64 54.07
C TRP A 451 33.54 -19.83 55.28
N GLY A 452 33.28 -20.35 56.50
CA GLY A 452 33.14 -19.61 57.76
C GLY A 452 34.28 -18.65 58.15
N PHE A 453 33.93 -17.67 58.99
CA PHE A 453 34.69 -16.69 59.79
C PHE A 453 35.96 -16.00 59.23
N LEU A 454 36.54 -16.42 58.11
CA LEU A 454 37.79 -15.89 57.52
C LEU A 454 37.69 -15.56 56.01
N SER A 455 36.51 -15.62 55.39
CA SER A 455 36.34 -15.27 53.98
C SER A 455 35.78 -13.85 53.79
N GLY A 456 36.67 -12.86 53.85
CA GLY A 456 36.38 -11.47 53.46
C GLY A 456 36.32 -11.31 51.93
N GLY A 457 35.33 -10.58 51.43
CA GLY A 457 35.22 -10.22 50.01
C GLY A 457 36.37 -9.32 49.58
N GLY A 458 37.46 -9.90 49.08
CA GLY A 458 38.63 -9.16 48.62
C GLY A 458 38.40 -8.48 47.25
N SER A 459 39.19 -7.45 46.97
CA SER A 459 39.33 -6.90 45.61
C SER A 459 40.55 -7.48 44.89
N ARG A 460 40.57 -7.32 43.57
CA ARG A 460 41.70 -7.66 42.70
C ARG A 460 41.96 -6.52 41.73
N GLN A 461 43.22 -6.29 41.41
CA GLN A 461 43.61 -5.26 40.44
C GLN A 461 43.95 -5.86 39.08
N VAL A 462 43.59 -5.14 38.02
CA VAL A 462 43.99 -5.44 36.65
C VAL A 462 44.78 -4.24 36.13
N VAL A 463 46.07 -4.43 35.89
CA VAL A 463 47.00 -3.37 35.51
C VAL A 463 47.38 -3.54 34.05
N PHE A 464 47.11 -2.52 33.24
CA PHE A 464 47.39 -2.48 31.82
C PHE A 464 48.69 -1.71 31.60
N VAL A 465 49.64 -2.34 30.92
CA VAL A 465 50.94 -1.74 30.60
C VAL A 465 51.23 -1.84 29.11
N GLN A 466 52.07 -0.93 28.63
CA GLN A 466 52.56 -0.96 27.25
C GLN A 466 53.36 -2.26 27.00
N GLY A 467 53.05 -2.92 25.89
CA GLY A 467 53.66 -4.16 25.45
C GLY A 467 54.09 -4.12 23.99
N GLN A 468 54.44 -5.30 23.48
CA GLN A 468 54.78 -5.53 22.08
C GLN A 468 53.83 -6.58 21.47
N GLY A 469 53.51 -6.43 20.18
CA GLY A 469 52.64 -7.33 19.44
C GLY A 469 51.13 -7.00 19.52
N ASP A 470 50.35 -7.70 18.69
CA ASP A 470 48.91 -7.46 18.51
C ASP A 470 47.99 -8.22 19.50
N GLN A 471 48.58 -9.11 20.31
CA GLN A 471 47.85 -9.92 21.29
C GLN A 471 48.23 -9.52 22.72
N PRO A 472 47.27 -9.47 23.65
CA PRO A 472 47.56 -9.17 25.03
C PRO A 472 48.35 -10.31 25.69
N VAL A 473 49.42 -9.98 26.42
CA VAL A 473 50.18 -10.94 27.23
C VAL A 473 49.77 -10.81 28.69
N LEU A 474 49.37 -11.92 29.31
CA LEU A 474 48.81 -11.97 30.66
C LEU A 474 49.83 -12.53 31.65
N LYS A 475 50.09 -11.78 32.73
CA LYS A 475 50.94 -12.20 33.85
C LYS A 475 50.12 -12.11 35.15
N PRO A 476 49.46 -13.22 35.57
CA PRO A 476 48.68 -13.23 36.80
C PRO A 476 49.57 -13.36 38.04
N THR A 477 49.21 -12.66 39.10
CA THR A 477 49.72 -12.83 40.47
C THR A 477 48.55 -13.19 41.41
N SER A 478 48.84 -13.44 42.69
CA SER A 478 47.81 -13.78 43.68
C SER A 478 46.78 -12.67 43.92
N LYS A 479 47.16 -11.40 43.71
CA LYS A 479 46.33 -10.21 43.97
C LYS A 479 46.07 -9.33 42.73
N SER A 480 46.84 -9.47 41.67
CA SER A 480 46.72 -8.64 40.47
C SER A 480 46.91 -9.41 39.17
N LEU A 481 46.36 -8.89 38.07
CA LEU A 481 46.63 -9.36 36.71
C LEU A 481 47.29 -8.23 35.93
N GLN A 482 48.52 -8.45 35.49
CA GLN A 482 49.17 -7.52 34.56
C GLN A 482 48.84 -7.94 33.13
N VAL A 483 48.31 -7.01 32.34
CA VAL A 483 47.94 -7.17 30.93
C VAL A 483 48.86 -6.27 30.10
N SER A 484 49.75 -6.85 29.32
CA SER A 484 50.63 -6.11 28.42
C SER A 484 50.00 -6.02 27.03
N VAL A 485 49.81 -4.80 26.50
CA VAL A 485 49.09 -4.54 25.24
C VAL A 485 49.96 -3.70 24.31
N GLY A 486 50.08 -4.09 23.03
CA GLY A 486 50.80 -3.30 22.03
C GLY A 486 50.14 -1.94 21.75
N PRO A 487 50.83 -1.03 21.03
CA PRO A 487 50.35 0.33 20.77
C PRO A 487 49.17 0.37 19.79
N GLY A 488 48.10 1.08 20.15
CA GLY A 488 46.94 1.27 19.29
C GLY A 488 46.97 2.50 18.42
N LEU A 489 45.90 2.70 17.64
CA LEU A 489 45.67 3.98 16.97
C LEU A 489 45.31 5.05 18.00
N PRO A 490 45.59 6.33 17.71
CA PRO A 490 45.27 7.46 18.59
C PRO A 490 43.82 7.45 19.10
N LYS A 491 43.62 7.92 20.34
CA LYS A 491 42.30 7.94 21.01
C LYS A 491 41.24 8.80 20.29
N ASN A 492 41.67 9.76 19.48
CA ASN A 492 40.82 10.62 18.66
C ASN A 492 40.48 10.00 17.28
N THR A 493 40.95 8.79 16.97
CA THR A 493 40.69 8.16 15.67
C THR A 493 39.21 7.80 15.52
N ARG A 494 38.57 8.32 14.47
CA ARG A 494 37.17 8.04 14.14
C ARG A 494 37.04 6.95 13.06
N PRO A 495 35.91 6.19 13.04
CA PRO A 495 35.56 5.31 11.93
C PRO A 495 35.59 6.07 10.61
N THR A 496 36.28 5.52 9.61
CA THR A 496 36.25 6.13 8.28
C THR A 496 34.84 6.06 7.71
N ARG A 497 34.36 7.18 7.19
CA ARG A 497 33.16 7.24 6.35
C ARG A 497 33.53 6.68 4.97
N LYS A 498 33.87 5.39 4.90
CA LYS A 498 34.02 4.73 3.59
C LYS A 498 32.67 4.85 2.90
N THR A 499 32.59 5.76 1.95
CA THR A 499 31.51 5.86 0.98
C THR A 499 31.43 4.49 0.33
N PHE A 500 30.36 3.74 0.61
CA PHE A 500 30.11 2.41 0.03
C PHE A 500 29.82 2.46 -1.50
N THR A 501 30.33 3.47 -2.19
CA THR A 501 30.21 3.71 -3.63
C THR A 501 31.44 3.29 -4.44
N GLN A 502 32.52 2.80 -3.82
CA GLN A 502 33.65 2.25 -4.58
C GLN A 502 33.95 0.81 -4.19
N GLY A 503 33.56 -0.09 -5.09
CA GLY A 503 33.91 -1.51 -5.15
C GLY A 503 33.93 -1.98 -6.60
N ARG A 504 34.50 -1.17 -7.49
CA ARG A 504 35.05 -1.55 -8.79
C ARG A 504 36.34 -0.76 -8.96
N SER A 505 37.40 -1.21 -8.30
CA SER A 505 38.76 -0.82 -8.66
C SER A 505 39.57 -2.10 -8.83
N ASN A 506 39.95 -2.33 -10.09
CA ASN A 506 41.03 -3.21 -10.48
C ASN A 506 42.31 -2.68 -9.82
N GLY A 507 42.93 -3.48 -8.94
CA GLY A 507 44.16 -3.13 -8.26
C GLY A 507 44.96 -4.39 -7.95
N SER A 508 46.12 -4.48 -8.59
CA SER A 508 47.07 -5.58 -8.57
C SER A 508 47.40 -6.09 -7.15
N ARG A 509 47.48 -7.42 -7.01
CA ARG A 509 47.89 -8.12 -5.79
C ARG A 509 49.42 -8.17 -5.71
N THR A 510 50.00 -7.57 -4.67
CA THR A 510 51.29 -8.00 -4.13
C THR A 510 51.06 -8.72 -2.80
N HIS A 511 51.43 -10.00 -2.76
CA HIS A 511 51.41 -10.87 -1.60
C HIS A 511 52.35 -10.35 -0.50
N GLN A 512 51.82 -10.12 0.70
CA GLN A 512 52.57 -10.28 1.95
C GLN A 512 51.72 -11.06 2.95
N ASN A 513 52.19 -12.26 3.28
CA ASN A 513 51.65 -13.12 4.32
C ASN A 513 51.89 -12.44 5.69
N ILE A 514 50.82 -12.06 6.38
CA ILE A 514 50.84 -11.72 7.81
C ILE A 514 49.81 -12.62 8.50
N PRO A 515 50.21 -13.44 9.49
CA PRO A 515 49.26 -14.26 10.23
C PRO A 515 48.37 -13.36 11.07
N SER A 516 47.07 -13.32 10.76
CA SER A 516 46.07 -12.50 11.46
C SER A 516 44.90 -13.37 11.93
N ARG A 517 44.44 -13.13 13.15
CA ARG A 517 43.21 -13.76 13.67
C ARG A 517 42.02 -13.10 12.99
N ALA A 518 41.59 -13.65 11.85
CA ALA A 518 40.28 -13.38 11.30
C ALA A 518 39.20 -13.84 12.30
N ALA A 519 38.14 -13.05 12.46
CA ALA A 519 36.94 -13.53 13.14
C ALA A 519 36.35 -14.72 12.37
N PRO A 520 35.70 -15.70 13.03
CA PRO A 520 34.87 -16.67 12.35
C PRO A 520 33.86 -15.93 11.47
N GLY A 521 33.65 -16.39 10.23
CA GLY A 521 32.58 -15.88 9.39
C GLY A 521 31.21 -16.11 10.04
N PRO A 522 30.18 -15.33 9.66
CA PRO A 522 28.82 -15.60 10.11
C PRO A 522 28.41 -17.02 9.71
N PRO A 523 27.54 -17.70 10.48
CA PRO A 523 27.05 -19.03 10.11
C PRO A 523 26.42 -18.97 8.72
N VAL A 524 26.88 -19.88 7.86
CA VAL A 524 26.32 -20.06 6.51
C VAL A 524 24.93 -20.64 6.69
N SER A 525 23.90 -19.96 6.17
CA SER A 525 22.58 -20.57 6.02
C SER A 525 22.70 -21.72 5.03
N HIS A 526 22.64 -22.96 5.53
CA HIS A 526 22.46 -24.12 4.67
C HIS A 526 21.06 -24.03 4.06
N GLN A 527 21.00 -23.57 2.82
CA GLN A 527 19.85 -23.80 1.95
C GLN A 527 19.92 -25.24 1.41
N ASN A 528 18.76 -25.90 1.47
CA ASN A 528 18.35 -27.12 0.79
C ASN A 528 18.74 -28.47 1.41
N GLY A 529 17.74 -29.06 2.10
CA GLY A 529 17.45 -30.48 1.97
C GLY A 529 16.74 -30.72 0.64
N GLY A 530 17.49 -31.13 -0.38
CA GLY A 530 17.00 -31.71 -1.62
C GLY A 530 17.65 -33.07 -1.80
N LEU A 531 16.83 -34.10 -1.99
CA LEU A 531 17.23 -35.50 -2.10
C LEU A 531 18.34 -35.72 -3.13
N LYS A 532 19.40 -36.42 -2.71
CA LYS A 532 20.41 -36.99 -3.59
C LYS A 532 19.80 -38.16 -4.36
N ASN A 533 19.81 -38.09 -5.68
CA ASN A 533 19.77 -39.29 -6.52
C ASN A 533 21.04 -39.33 -7.37
N ILE A 534 21.72 -40.45 -7.27
CA ILE A 534 22.95 -40.82 -7.98
C ILE A 534 22.53 -41.60 -9.24
N ASN A 535 23.20 -41.30 -10.36
CA ASN A 535 23.36 -42.07 -11.61
C ASN A 535 22.94 -41.30 -12.86
N HIS A 536 23.92 -40.80 -13.64
CA HIS A 536 24.29 -41.44 -14.91
C HIS A 536 25.48 -40.72 -15.56
N ALA A 537 26.36 -41.53 -16.12
CA ALA A 537 27.59 -41.17 -16.81
C ALA A 537 27.37 -40.80 -18.29
N ALA A 538 28.43 -40.22 -18.86
CA ALA A 538 28.79 -40.14 -20.28
C ALA A 538 27.94 -39.22 -21.19
N ASN A 539 28.54 -38.14 -21.72
CA ASN A 539 29.32 -38.23 -22.95
C ASN A 539 29.94 -36.86 -23.32
N GLN A 540 31.23 -36.89 -23.66
CA GLN A 540 31.93 -35.83 -24.37
C GLN A 540 31.75 -36.02 -25.89
N ARG A 541 31.58 -34.93 -26.63
CA ARG A 541 32.15 -34.65 -27.98
C ARG A 541 31.80 -33.19 -28.31
N ASN A 542 32.80 -32.29 -28.41
CA ASN A 542 33.40 -31.76 -29.66
C ASN A 542 32.32 -31.33 -30.68
N SER A 543 32.28 -30.10 -31.21
CA SER A 543 33.35 -29.35 -31.89
C SER A 543 32.90 -27.89 -32.11
N GLN A 544 33.71 -26.89 -31.78
CA GLN A 544 34.48 -26.02 -32.70
C GLN A 544 33.69 -25.37 -33.86
N HIS A 545 33.55 -24.04 -33.85
CA HIS A 545 34.21 -23.10 -34.79
C HIS A 545 33.78 -21.65 -34.53
N HIS A 546 34.74 -20.79 -34.17
CA HIS A 546 35.25 -19.64 -34.95
C HIS A 546 34.32 -18.41 -35.03
N SER A 547 34.61 -17.32 -34.32
CA SER A 547 35.65 -16.30 -34.57
C SER A 547 35.19 -15.22 -35.54
N GLN A 548 35.02 -13.99 -35.05
CA GLN A 548 35.70 -12.75 -35.47
C GLN A 548 34.88 -11.53 -34.96
N ARG A 549 35.43 -10.82 -33.96
CA ARG A 549 36.13 -9.52 -34.06
C ARG A 549 35.20 -8.29 -34.03
N HIS A 550 35.14 -7.67 -32.84
CA HIS A 550 35.45 -6.25 -32.53
C HIS A 550 35.66 -5.26 -33.70
N PRO A 551 35.24 -3.98 -33.55
CA PRO A 551 35.95 -3.06 -32.64
C PRO A 551 35.10 -2.12 -31.78
N SER A 552 35.86 -1.39 -30.98
CA SER A 552 35.60 -0.60 -29.79
C SER A 552 35.16 0.84 -30.02
N SER A 553 34.46 1.36 -29.00
CA SER A 553 34.52 2.71 -28.40
C SER A 553 34.22 3.96 -29.24
N SER A 554 33.30 4.78 -28.73
CA SER A 554 33.63 6.13 -28.28
C SER A 554 32.57 6.72 -27.34
N ASN A 555 33.07 7.38 -26.29
CA ASN A 555 32.36 8.17 -25.29
C ASN A 555 31.51 9.28 -25.93
N HIS A 556 30.34 9.60 -25.35
CA HIS A 556 29.90 10.99 -25.21
C HIS A 556 28.92 11.17 -24.03
N THR A 557 29.42 11.90 -23.03
CA THR A 557 28.75 12.99 -22.27
C THR A 557 27.27 12.86 -21.89
N ARG A 558 27.04 12.69 -20.58
CA ARG A 558 25.75 12.93 -19.90
C ARG A 558 25.54 14.44 -19.66
N PRO A 559 24.34 15.00 -19.82
CA PRO A 559 24.03 16.32 -19.30
C PRO A 559 23.65 16.26 -17.82
N PHE A 560 24.12 17.27 -17.08
CA PHE A 560 23.80 17.55 -15.68
C PHE A 560 22.42 18.18 -15.51
N LEU A 561 21.80 17.97 -14.35
CA LEU A 561 20.61 18.67 -13.87
C LEU A 561 21.03 19.97 -13.16
N PRO A 562 20.37 21.11 -13.39
CA PRO A 562 20.61 22.32 -12.61
C PRO A 562 19.92 22.24 -11.25
N SER A 563 20.70 22.48 -10.21
CA SER A 563 20.29 22.79 -8.86
C SER A 563 19.88 24.25 -8.75
N ASN A 564 18.67 24.53 -8.26
CA ASN A 564 18.36 25.80 -7.61
C ASN A 564 17.40 25.57 -6.44
N ILE A 565 17.94 25.82 -5.25
CA ILE A 565 17.21 26.09 -4.01
C ILE A 565 16.93 27.58 -4.03
N ASN A 566 15.66 27.99 -3.94
CA ASN A 566 15.27 29.12 -3.09
C ASN A 566 13.76 29.21 -2.85
N GLN A 567 13.45 29.30 -1.56
CA GLN A 567 12.37 30.06 -0.92
C GLN A 567 10.92 29.61 -1.09
N LEU A 568 10.42 29.01 0.01
CA LEU A 568 9.02 29.04 0.40
C LEU A 568 8.51 30.49 0.48
N LYS A 569 7.39 30.76 -0.18
CA LYS A 569 6.45 31.82 0.19
C LYS A 569 5.04 31.24 0.17
N GLU A 570 4.41 31.23 1.33
CA GLU A 570 2.98 30.97 1.49
C GLU A 570 2.18 32.00 0.70
N ARG A 571 1.20 31.51 -0.08
CA ARG A 571 0.02 32.28 -0.46
C ARG A 571 -1.16 31.34 -0.57
N GLY A 572 -2.13 31.54 0.32
CA GLY A 572 -3.38 30.80 0.38
C GLY A 572 -4.22 30.98 -0.88
N GLY A 573 -4.87 29.89 -1.27
CA GLY A 573 -5.87 29.83 -2.34
C GLY A 573 -6.49 28.44 -2.34
N SER A 574 -7.75 28.35 -1.91
CA SER A 574 -8.55 27.13 -1.88
C SER A 574 -8.70 26.56 -3.30
N ARG A 575 -8.10 25.39 -3.55
CA ARG A 575 -8.46 24.53 -4.68
C ARG A 575 -9.12 23.27 -4.13
N GLN A 576 -10.42 23.14 -4.40
CA GLN A 576 -11.18 21.92 -4.18
C GLN A 576 -10.49 20.75 -4.90
N GLN A 577 -10.15 19.71 -4.15
CA GLN A 577 -9.75 18.42 -4.74
C GLN A 577 -10.95 17.86 -5.51
N PRO A 578 -10.77 17.29 -6.71
CA PRO A 578 -11.83 16.54 -7.37
C PRO A 578 -12.17 15.32 -6.51
N ASP A 579 -13.45 15.15 -6.23
CA ASP A 579 -14.00 14.01 -5.52
C ASP A 579 -13.75 12.72 -6.31
N LEU A 580 -12.97 11.81 -5.72
CA LEU A 580 -12.57 10.54 -6.31
C LEU A 580 -13.41 9.36 -5.76
N GLU A 581 -14.54 9.62 -5.08
CA GLU A 581 -15.41 8.58 -4.53
C GLU A 581 -15.90 7.58 -5.58
N CYS A 582 -16.10 8.01 -6.84
CA CYS A 582 -16.57 7.14 -7.92
C CYS A 582 -15.54 6.10 -8.40
N LEU A 583 -14.30 6.15 -7.90
CA LEU A 583 -13.22 5.21 -8.24
C LEU A 583 -12.96 4.16 -7.15
N LYS A 584 -13.71 4.18 -6.04
CA LYS A 584 -13.67 3.07 -5.07
C LYS A 584 -14.45 1.88 -5.62
N VAL A 585 -13.72 0.83 -5.98
CA VAL A 585 -14.30 -0.50 -6.21
C VAL A 585 -14.69 -1.05 -4.83
N PRO A 586 -15.93 -1.52 -4.61
CA PRO A 586 -16.31 -2.16 -3.35
C PRO A 586 -15.44 -3.39 -3.12
N ASP A 587 -14.98 -3.56 -1.88
CA ASP A 587 -14.33 -4.80 -1.45
C ASP A 587 -15.25 -5.99 -1.74
N GLN A 588 -14.63 -7.08 -2.19
CA GLN A 588 -15.28 -8.32 -2.57
C GLN A 588 -16.36 -8.79 -1.58
N GLY A 589 -17.54 -9.09 -2.11
CA GLY A 589 -18.46 -10.08 -1.55
C GLY A 589 -19.66 -9.54 -0.79
N ALA A 590 -20.77 -9.36 -1.51
CA ALA A 590 -22.09 -9.68 -0.99
C ALA A 590 -23.03 -9.90 -2.18
N ALA A 591 -23.21 -11.18 -2.55
CA ALA A 591 -24.45 -11.59 -3.17
C ALA A 591 -25.55 -11.55 -2.09
N GLY A 592 -26.68 -10.93 -2.42
CA GLY A 592 -27.87 -10.80 -1.58
C GLY A 592 -28.93 -10.01 -2.29
#